data_AF-A0A9E2FLI2-F1
#
_entry.id   AF-A0A9E2FLI2-F1
#
_cell.length_a   1.000
_cell.length_b   1.000
_cell.length_c   1.000
_cell.angle_alpha   90.00
_cell.angle_beta   90.00
_cell.angle_gamma   90.00
#
_symmetry.space_group_name_H-M   'P 1'
#
loop_
_entity.id
_entity.type
_entity.pdbx_description
1 polymer ?
#
loop_
_entity_poly.entity_id
_entity_poly.type
_entity_poly.pdbx_seq_one_letter_code
_entity_poly.pdbx_strand_id
1 'polypeptide(L)'
;MTALTEKVVGGVLVASGPEIVPSQPTPQEIALQTIVSMEYQQIMPRATREFMLEATEREAAKEGISIEVLTAKNKTYRLLKQFDTQIATLRAQL
;
A
#
# COMPACT_ATOMS: atom_id res chain seq x y z
N MET A 1 32.62 -37.53 -13.43
CA MET A 1 33.35 -38.18 -12.33
C MET A 1 32.75 -37.68 -11.04
N THR A 2 31.92 -38.51 -10.41
CA THR A 2 31.07 -38.17 -9.27
C THR A 2 31.75 -38.65 -8.00
N ALA A 3 32.05 -37.75 -7.05
CA ALA A 3 32.52 -38.15 -5.72
C ALA A 3 31.29 -38.29 -4.82
N LEU A 4 30.88 -39.55 -4.59
CA LEU A 4 29.92 -39.94 -3.57
C LEU A 4 30.68 -40.09 -2.25
N THR A 5 30.45 -39.19 -1.29
CA THR A 5 30.90 -39.40 0.08
C THR A 5 29.70 -39.91 0.88
N GLU A 6 29.54 -41.22 0.90
CA GLU A 6 28.56 -41.89 1.77
C GLU A 6 29.08 -41.88 3.21
N LYS A 7 28.32 -41.24 4.12
CA LYS A 7 28.44 -41.50 5.55
C LYS A 7 27.09 -41.93 6.07
N VAL A 8 26.89 -43.26 6.11
CA VAL A 8 25.72 -43.90 6.71
C VAL A 8 25.92 -43.98 8.22
N VAL A 9 25.11 -43.24 8.99
CA VAL A 9 24.86 -43.53 10.41
C VAL A 9 23.38 -43.26 10.69
N GLY A 10 22.63 -44.31 11.02
CA GLY A 10 21.30 -44.21 11.64
C GLY A 10 20.17 -43.84 10.68
N GLY A 11 19.36 -44.84 10.31
CA GLY A 11 18.25 -44.67 9.39
C GLY A 11 17.17 -43.71 9.90
N VAL A 12 17.09 -42.54 9.28
CA VAL A 12 15.89 -41.98 8.63
C VAL A 12 16.45 -41.07 7.54
N LEU A 13 16.29 -41.43 6.27
CA LEU A 13 16.52 -40.49 5.16
C LEU A 13 15.40 -39.46 5.20
N VAL A 14 15.57 -38.40 5.99
CA VAL A 14 14.77 -37.19 5.79
C VAL A 14 15.30 -36.59 4.50
N ALA A 15 14.61 -36.86 3.39
CA ALA A 15 14.79 -36.09 2.18
C ALA A 15 14.49 -34.63 2.54
N SER A 16 15.54 -33.83 2.73
CA SER A 16 15.43 -32.38 2.74
C SER A 16 14.91 -32.00 1.37
N GLY A 17 13.59 -31.79 1.26
CA GLY A 17 12.98 -31.23 0.06
C GLY A 17 13.66 -29.92 -0.31
N PRO A 18 13.52 -29.43 -1.55
CA PRO A 18 14.06 -28.13 -1.91
C PRO A 18 13.57 -27.11 -0.89
N GLU A 19 14.50 -26.50 -0.18
CA GLU A 19 14.22 -25.42 0.74
C GLU A 19 13.60 -24.30 -0.10
N ILE A 20 12.28 -24.14 -0.02
CA ILE A 20 11.58 -23.03 -0.67
C ILE A 20 12.02 -21.79 0.09
N VAL A 21 13.11 -21.16 -0.35
CA VAL A 21 13.48 -19.84 0.14
C VAL A 21 12.34 -18.91 -0.28
N PRO A 22 11.57 -18.33 0.66
CA PRO A 22 10.53 -17.39 0.28
C PRO A 22 11.22 -16.22 -0.42
N SER A 23 10.93 -16.05 -1.70
CA SER A 23 11.40 -14.91 -2.49
C SER A 23 10.94 -13.63 -1.79
N GLN A 24 11.88 -12.76 -1.46
CA GLN A 24 11.53 -11.45 -0.90
C GLN A 24 10.62 -10.70 -1.86
N PRO A 25 9.57 -10.04 -1.37
CA PRO A 25 8.64 -9.32 -2.22
C PRO A 25 9.37 -8.18 -2.93
N THR A 26 9.10 -8.03 -4.22
CA THR A 26 9.60 -6.92 -5.04
C THR A 26 9.05 -5.58 -4.55
N PRO A 27 9.74 -4.46 -4.83
CA PRO A 27 9.22 -3.13 -4.50
C PRO A 27 7.80 -2.87 -5.02
N GLN A 28 7.47 -3.40 -6.21
CA GLN A 28 6.15 -3.29 -6.82
C GLN A 28 5.08 -4.08 -6.04
N GLU A 29 5.41 -5.31 -5.60
CA GLU A 29 4.51 -6.11 -4.76
C GLU A 29 4.29 -5.44 -3.40
N ILE A 30 5.32 -4.82 -2.81
CA ILE A 30 5.21 -4.05 -1.58
C ILE A 30 4.31 -2.83 -1.77
N ALA A 31 4.47 -2.08 -2.87
CA ALA A 31 3.64 -0.91 -3.18
C ALA A 31 2.17 -1.31 -3.38
N LEU A 32 1.90 -2.39 -4.12
CA LEU A 32 0.55 -2.90 -4.33
C LEU A 32 -0.10 -3.35 -3.00
N GLN A 33 0.61 -4.13 -2.18
CA GLN A 33 0.11 -4.55 -0.87
C GLN A 33 -0.17 -3.35 0.05
N THR A 34 0.65 -2.30 -0.03
CA THR A 34 0.46 -1.06 0.74
C THR A 34 -0.76 -0.28 0.28
N ILE A 35 -0.99 -0.15 -1.04
CA ILE A 35 -2.21 0.50 -1.56
C ILE A 35 -3.44 -0.26 -1.09
N VAL A 36 -3.44 -1.59 -1.23
CA VAL A 36 -4.57 -2.45 -0.83
C VAL A 36 -4.82 -2.31 0.67
N SER A 37 -3.79 -2.37 1.51
CA SER A 37 -3.98 -2.21 2.96
C SER A 37 -4.51 -0.82 3.33
N MET A 38 -3.99 0.23 2.71
CA MET A 38 -4.48 1.61 2.90
C MET A 38 -5.94 1.77 2.49
N GLU A 39 -6.36 1.17 1.37
CA GLU A 39 -7.75 1.24 0.90
C GLU A 39 -8.70 0.35 1.74
N TYR A 40 -8.26 -0.83 2.19
CA TYR A 40 -9.07 -1.73 3.04
C TYR A 40 -9.21 -1.26 4.48
N GLN A 41 -8.18 -0.64 5.06
CA GLN A 41 -8.22 -0.14 6.44
C GLN A 41 -9.02 1.16 6.58
N GLN A 42 -9.54 1.70 5.47
CA GLN A 42 -10.33 2.91 5.51
C GLN A 42 -11.76 2.69 6.02
N ILE A 43 -12.19 3.64 6.85
CA ILE A 43 -13.59 3.79 7.28
C ILE A 43 -14.48 4.24 6.10
N MET A 44 -13.89 4.80 5.04
CA MET A 44 -14.61 5.46 3.96
C MET A 44 -14.10 5.04 2.57
N PRO A 45 -14.97 4.53 1.68
CA PRO A 45 -14.59 4.17 0.31
C PRO A 45 -14.05 5.36 -0.50
N ARG A 46 -13.18 5.07 -1.47
CA ARG A 46 -12.57 6.08 -2.36
C ARG A 46 -13.60 7.03 -2.98
N ALA A 47 -14.66 6.49 -3.59
CA ALA A 47 -15.70 7.29 -4.23
C ALA A 47 -16.37 8.28 -3.25
N THR A 48 -16.58 7.85 -2.00
CA THR A 48 -17.12 8.72 -0.95
C THR A 48 -16.15 9.84 -0.59
N ARG A 49 -14.84 9.54 -0.50
CA ARG A 49 -13.82 10.57 -0.22
C ARG A 49 -13.73 11.60 -1.35
N GLU A 50 -13.69 11.14 -2.60
CA GLU A 50 -13.66 12.02 -3.78
C GLU A 50 -14.90 12.94 -3.81
N PHE A 51 -16.09 12.38 -3.58
CA PHE A 51 -17.32 13.15 -3.49
C PHE A 51 -17.27 14.20 -2.35
N MET A 52 -16.80 13.82 -1.17
CA MET A 52 -16.69 14.74 -0.04
C MET A 52 -15.69 15.88 -0.30
N LEU A 53 -14.55 15.56 -0.91
CA LEU A 53 -13.56 16.57 -1.30
C LEU A 53 -14.19 17.55 -2.30
N GLU A 54 -14.77 17.06 -3.39
CA GLU A 54 -15.39 17.90 -4.41
C GLU A 54 -16.53 18.75 -3.83
N ALA A 55 -17.40 18.18 -3.00
CA ALA A 55 -18.48 18.91 -2.36
C ALA A 55 -17.95 20.03 -1.44
N THR A 56 -16.89 19.74 -0.68
CA THR A 56 -16.26 20.72 0.21
C THR A 56 -15.61 21.86 -0.58
N GLU A 57 -14.88 21.53 -1.65
CA GLU A 57 -14.25 22.53 -2.53
C GLU A 57 -15.29 23.41 -3.22
N ARG A 58 -16.40 22.82 -3.67
CA ARG A 58 -17.51 23.54 -4.29
C ARG A 58 -18.18 24.51 -3.31
N GLU A 59 -18.38 24.10 -2.06
CA GLU A 59 -18.98 24.98 -1.05
C GLU A 59 -18.03 26.10 -0.66
N ALA A 60 -16.76 25.78 -0.44
CA ALA A 60 -15.71 26.77 -0.18
C ALA A 60 -15.64 27.83 -1.30
N ALA A 61 -15.74 27.40 -2.56
CA ALA A 61 -15.74 28.32 -3.71
C ALA A 61 -16.92 29.31 -3.70
N LYS A 62 -18.12 28.89 -3.26
CA LYS A 62 -19.28 29.79 -3.12
C LYS A 62 -19.08 30.84 -2.05
N GLU A 63 -18.35 30.49 -0.99
CA GLU A 63 -18.00 31.40 0.11
C GLU A 63 -16.75 32.25 -0.20
N GLY A 64 -16.14 32.10 -1.37
CA GLY A 64 -14.90 32.78 -1.74
C GLY A 64 -13.68 32.30 -0.97
N ILE A 65 -13.74 31.11 -0.36
CA ILE A 65 -12.64 30.48 0.36
C ILE A 65 -11.77 29.73 -0.65
N SER A 66 -10.47 30.06 -0.68
CA SER A 66 -9.52 29.39 -1.56
C SER A 66 -9.15 27.99 -1.06
N ILE A 67 -8.64 27.15 -1.97
CA ILE A 67 -8.15 25.81 -1.62
C ILE A 67 -6.99 25.86 -0.63
N GLU A 68 -6.12 26.87 -0.70
CA GLU A 68 -5.03 27.05 0.26
C GLU A 68 -5.58 27.29 1.67
N VAL A 69 -6.59 28.17 1.79
CA VAL A 69 -7.25 28.45 3.08
C VAL A 69 -7.97 27.19 3.59
N LEU A 70 -8.67 26.48 2.70
CA LEU A 70 -9.35 25.24 3.05
C LEU A 70 -8.36 24.17 3.55
N THR A 71 -7.21 24.02 2.89
CA THR A 71 -6.13 23.09 3.30
C THR A 71 -5.51 23.48 4.64
N ALA A 72 -5.33 24.78 4.89
CA ALA A 72 -4.75 25.28 6.13
C ALA A 72 -5.72 25.11 7.32
N LYS A 73 -7.01 25.41 7.12
CA LYS A 73 -8.00 25.54 8.20
C LYS A 73 -8.85 24.29 8.42
N ASN A 74 -9.13 23.50 7.38
CA ASN A 74 -9.92 22.27 7.50
C ASN A 74 -9.00 21.03 7.60
N LYS A 75 -8.83 20.54 8.83
CA LYS A 75 -7.97 19.37 9.13
C LYS A 75 -8.43 18.11 8.38
N THR A 76 -9.74 17.86 8.32
CA THR A 76 -10.30 16.68 7.66
C THR A 76 -10.01 16.71 6.17
N TYR A 77 -10.28 17.84 5.51
CA TYR A 77 -9.97 18.05 4.10
C TYR A 77 -8.48 17.81 3.80
N ARG A 78 -7.59 18.39 4.62
CA ARG A 78 -6.14 18.19 4.47
C ARG A 78 -5.73 16.71 4.59
N LEU A 79 -6.24 15.99 5.58
CA LEU A 79 -5.92 14.57 5.77
C LEU A 79 -6.39 13.72 4.59
N LEU A 80 -7.58 14.00 4.06
CA LEU A 80 -8.11 13.31 2.87
C LEU A 80 -7.22 13.56 1.64
N LYS A 81 -6.81 14.81 1.38
CA LYS A 81 -5.90 15.14 0.26
C LYS A 81 -4.52 14.52 0.43
N GLN A 82 -3.98 14.49 1.65
CA GLN A 82 -2.70 13.83 1.94
C GLN A 82 -2.77 12.33 1.68
N PHE A 83 -3.85 11.68 2.08
CA PHE A 83 -4.07 10.27 1.81
C PHE A 83 -4.12 9.97 0.31
N ASP A 84 -4.89 10.76 -0.47
CA ASP A 84 -4.92 10.59 -1.93
C ASP A 84 -3.55 10.81 -2.58
N THR A 85 -2.77 11.76 -2.07
CA THR A 85 -1.40 11.99 -2.53
C THR A 85 -0.48 10.80 -2.26
N GLN A 86 -0.61 10.15 -1.09
CA GLN A 86 0.18 8.96 -0.75
C GLN A 86 -0.17 7.79 -1.67
N ILE A 87 -1.47 7.53 -1.91
CA ILE A 87 -1.88 6.49 -2.86
C ILE A 87 -1.41 6.80 -4.28
N ALA A 88 -1.54 8.04 -4.74
CA ALA A 88 -1.06 8.43 -6.06
C ALA A 88 0.46 8.24 -6.20
N THR A 89 1.22 8.57 -5.15
CA THR A 89 2.68 8.36 -5.11
C THR A 89 3.05 6.87 -5.17
N LEU A 90 2.34 6.02 -4.43
CA LEU A 90 2.55 4.57 -4.49
C LEU A 90 2.18 3.99 -5.85
N ARG A 91 1.09 4.47 -6.47
CA ARG A 91 0.68 4.04 -7.82
C ARG A 91 1.66 4.46 -8.90
N ALA A 92 2.35 5.59 -8.74
CA ALA A 92 3.38 6.03 -9.68
C ALA A 92 4.66 5.17 -9.64
N GLN A 93 4.79 4.29 -8.63
CA GLN A 93 5.90 3.33 -8.51
C GLN A 93 5.59 1.96 -9.16
N LEU A 94 4.33 1.76 -9.59
CA LEU A 94 3.86 0.56 -10.31
C LEU A 94 4.01 0.76 -11.82
#